data_AF-A0A7L6AQ14-F1
#
_entry.id   AF-A0A7L6AQ14-F1
#
_cell.length_a   1.000
_cell.length_b   1.000
_cell.length_c   1.000
_cell.angle_alpha   90.00
_cell.angle_beta   90.00
_cell.angle_gamma   90.00
#
_symmetry.space_group_name_H-M   'P 1'
#
loop_
_entity.id
_entity.type
_entity.pdbx_description
1 polymer ?
#
loop_
_entity_poly.entity_id
_entity_poly.type
_entity_poly.pdbx_seq_one_letter_code
_entity_poly.pdbx_strand_id
1 'polypeptide(L)' 'MSELSRLKMRCRRGMKELDVVFQHYLEAYYPSASQDDIQRLDELLDMQDPLLFGMVLGLDPVPDRYLSLVEKLRRTHD' A
#
# COMPACT_ATOMS: atom_id res chain seq x y z
N MET A 1 -9.52 -16.35 9.74
CA MET A 1 -8.64 -15.15 9.78
C MET A 1 -9.23 -14.15 8.80
N SER A 2 -9.42 -12.90 9.23
CA SER A 2 -9.99 -11.85 8.38
C SER A 2 -8.96 -11.37 7.35
N GLU A 3 -9.41 -11.00 6.15
CA GLU A 3 -8.58 -10.52 5.04
C GLU A 3 -7.73 -9.29 5.45
N LEU A 4 -8.31 -8.41 6.28
CA LEU A 4 -7.62 -7.32 6.98
C LEU A 4 -6.35 -7.78 7.71
N SER A 5 -6.43 -8.85 8.49
CA SER A 5 -5.32 -9.31 9.32
C SER A 5 -4.18 -9.84 8.45
N ARG A 6 -4.52 -10.48 7.31
CA ARG A 6 -3.54 -10.93 6.32
C ARG A 6 -2.83 -9.73 5.68
N LEU A 7 -3.59 -8.73 5.21
CA LEU A 7 -3.05 -7.50 4.65
C LEU A 7 -2.19 -6.74 5.66
N LYS A 8 -2.65 -6.55 6.90
CA LYS A 8 -1.87 -5.91 7.97
C LYS A 8 -0.53 -6.62 8.22
N MET A 9 -0.48 -7.95 8.14
CA MET A 9 0.78 -8.68 8.24
C MET A 9 1.69 -8.51 7.02
N ARG A 10 1.13 -8.36 5.81
CA ARG A 10 1.91 -8.08 4.59
C ARG A 10 2.48 -6.67 4.53
N CYS A 11 1.83 -5.73 5.22
CA CYS A 11 2.32 -4.36 5.34
C CYS A 11 3.53 -4.22 6.28
N ARG A 12 3.70 -5.17 7.22
CA ARG A 12 4.88 -5.26 8.10
C ARG A 12 6.14 -5.56 7.31
N ARG A 13 6.82 -4.48 6.90
CA ARG A 13 8.03 -4.47 6.07
C ARG A 13 9.26 -4.07 6.88
N GLY A 14 10.44 -4.21 6.28
CA GLY A 14 11.71 -3.85 6.95
C GLY A 14 11.87 -2.36 7.23
N MET A 15 11.09 -1.50 6.56
CA MET A 15 11.10 -0.04 6.72
C MET A 15 9.90 0.46 7.52
N LYS A 16 10.16 1.22 8.59
CA LYS A 16 9.10 1.78 9.45
C LYS A 16 8.21 2.76 8.71
N GLU A 17 8.77 3.56 7.80
CA GLU A 17 8.04 4.55 7.03
C GLU A 17 6.96 3.89 6.17
N LEU A 18 7.32 2.82 5.45
CA LEU A 18 6.36 2.03 4.67
C LEU A 18 5.29 1.42 5.58
N ASP A 19 5.69 0.86 6.72
CA ASP A 19 4.77 0.21 7.64
C ASP A 19 3.69 1.19 8.14
N VAL A 20 4.09 2.41 8.50
CA VAL A 20 3.16 3.49 8.92
C VAL A 20 2.26 3.92 7.77
N VAL A 21 2.81 4.19 6.59
CA VAL A 21 2.03 4.64 5.42
C VAL A 21 1.00 3.60 5.02
N PHE A 22 1.39 2.33 4.93
CA PHE A 22 0.48 1.24 4.60
C PHE A 22 -0.56 0.98 5.69
N GLN A 23 -0.18 1.06 6.97
CA GLN A 23 -1.14 0.89 8.06
C GLN A 23 -2.19 2.01 8.05
N HIS A 24 -1.77 3.26 7.87
CA HIS A 24 -2.66 4.41 7.85
C HIS A 24 -3.58 4.36 6.63
N TYR A 25 -3.04 3.98 5.47
CA TYR A 25 -3.82 3.74 4.26
C TYR A 25 -4.84 2.61 4.46
N LEU A 26 -4.45 1.47 5.05
CA LEU A 26 -5.37 0.39 5.37
C LEU A 26 -6.48 0.86 6.31
N GLU A 27 -6.16 1.61 7.36
CA GLU A 27 -7.17 2.05 8.34
C GLU A 27 -8.15 3.05 7.74
N ALA A 28 -7.68 3.94 6.86
CA ALA A 28 -8.54 4.90 6.16
C ALA A 28 -9.32 4.29 4.98
N TYR A 29 -8.70 3.38 4.23
CA TYR A 29 -9.23 2.88 2.96
C TYR A 29 -10.00 1.56 3.10
N TYR A 30 -9.57 0.66 3.98
CA TYR A 30 -10.20 -0.66 4.17
C TYR A 30 -11.72 -0.60 4.46
N PRO A 31 -12.25 0.35 5.26
CA PRO A 31 -13.70 0.44 5.48
C PRO A 31 -14.51 0.72 4.20
N SER A 32 -13.86 1.32 3.20
CA SER A 32 -14.43 1.68 1.90
C SER A 32 -13.92 0.82 0.74
N ALA A 33 -13.00 -0.11 0.99
CA ALA A 33 -12.32 -0.88 -0.03
C ALA A 33 -13.21 -2.02 -0.53
N SER A 34 -13.35 -2.12 -1.84
CA SER A 34 -13.96 -3.28 -2.49
C SER A 34 -12.95 -4.44 -2.58
N GLN A 35 -13.44 -5.67 -2.82
CA GLN A 35 -12.56 -6.84 -3.00
C GLN A 35 -11.53 -6.63 -4.12
N ASP A 36 -11.91 -5.96 -5.21
CA ASP A 36 -10.98 -5.58 -6.29
C ASP A 36 -9.82 -4.69 -5.80
N ASP A 37 -10.09 -3.73 -4.94
CA ASP A 37 -9.05 -2.85 -4.42
C ASP A 37 -8.14 -3.57 -3.42
N ILE A 38 -8.72 -4.45 -2.61
CA ILE A 38 -7.97 -5.35 -1.72
C ILE A 38 -7.02 -6.21 -2.55
N GLN A 39 -7.48 -6.75 -3.68
CA GLN A 39 -6.66 -7.57 -4.56
C GLN A 39 -5.56 -6.76 -5.25
N ARG A 40 -5.85 -5.55 -5.73
CA ARG A 40 -4.84 -4.63 -6.28
C ARG A 40 -3.78 -4.27 -5.25
N LEU A 41 -4.18 -4.03 -3.99
CA LEU A 41 -3.26 -3.76 -2.89
C LEU A 41 -2.42 -5.00 -2.58
N ASP A 42 -3.00 -6.20 -2.58
CA ASP A 42 -2.26 -7.44 -2.33
C ASP A 42 -1.20 -7.70 -3.41
N GLU A 43 -1.53 -7.45 -4.69
CA GLU A 43 -0.56 -7.51 -5.80
C GLU A 43 0.54 -6.46 -5.65
N LEU A 44 0.19 -5.22 -5.27
CA LEU A 44 1.17 -4.17 -4.99
C LEU A 44 2.09 -4.58 -3.84
N LEU A 45 1.53 -5.20 -2.80
CA LEU A 45 2.27 -5.71 -1.65
C LEU A 45 3.11 -6.97 -1.97
N ASP A 46 2.98 -7.54 -3.16
CA ASP A 46 3.88 -8.59 -3.67
C ASP A 46 5.20 -8.01 -4.22
N MET A 47 5.26 -6.69 -4.43
CA MET A 47 6.48 -6.00 -4.83
C MET A 47 7.47 -5.81 -3.67
N GLN A 48 8.76 -5.74 -4.03
CA GLN A 48 9.86 -5.54 -3.09
C GLN A 48 9.76 -4.18 -2.38
N ASP A 49 10.14 -4.14 -1.10
CA ASP A 49 10.15 -2.92 -0.27
C ASP A 49 10.84 -1.72 -0.94
N PRO A 50 12.03 -1.85 -1.56
CA PRO A 50 12.71 -0.71 -2.18
C PRO A 50 11.93 -0.12 -3.35
N LEU A 51 11.26 -0.95 -4.14
CA LEU A 51 10.44 -0.52 -5.27
C LEU A 51 9.21 0.24 -4.80
N LEU A 52 8.51 -0.27 -3.78
CA LEU A 52 7.36 0.45 -3.22
C LEU A 52 7.78 1.78 -2.61
N PHE A 53 8.92 1.80 -1.91
CA PHE A 53 9.44 3.04 -1.36
C PHE A 53 9.80 4.04 -2.45
N GLY A 54 10.49 3.62 -3.51
CA GLY A 54 10.81 4.47 -4.65
C GLY A 54 9.55 4.95 -5.39
N MET A 55 8.54 4.11 -5.55
CA MET A 55 7.24 4.49 -6.12
C MET A 55 6.53 5.53 -5.26
N VAL A 56 6.48 5.33 -3.94
CA VAL A 56 5.88 6.30 -3.01
C VAL A 56 6.63 7.62 -3.05
N LEU A 57 7.97 7.60 -3.09
CA LEU A 57 8.80 8.80 -3.22
C LEU A 57 8.76 9.45 -4.62
N GLY A 58 8.22 8.76 -5.63
CA GLY A 58 8.25 9.23 -7.03
C GLY A 58 9.62 9.11 -7.71
N LEU A 59 10.50 8.28 -7.15
CA LEU A 59 11.77 7.88 -7.75
C LEU A 59 11.58 6.80 -8.81
N ASP A 60 10.60 5.91 -8.63
CA ASP A 60 10.28 4.82 -9.56
C ASP A 60 8.96 5.05 -10.31
N PRO A 61 8.86 4.56 -11.56
CA PRO A 61 7.63 4.64 -12.34
C PRO A 61 6.54 3.74 -11.75
N VAL A 62 5.36 4.30 -11.56
CA VAL A 62 4.17 3.59 -11.06
C VAL A 62 3.29 3.19 -12.24
N PRO A 63 2.97 1.90 -12.42
CA PRO A 63 2.01 1.48 -13.44
C PRO A 63 0.63 2.14 -13.23
N ASP A 64 -0.07 2.49 -14.31
CA ASP A 64 -1.39 3.16 -14.25
C ASP A 64 -2.38 2.45 -13.32
N ARG A 65 -2.33 1.12 -13.28
CA ARG A 65 -3.18 0.28 -12.42
C ARG A 65 -2.98 0.50 -10.92
N TYR A 66 -1.81 0.99 -10.49
CA TYR A 66 -1.48 1.30 -9.10
C TYR A 66 -1.32 2.79 -8.84
N LEU A 67 -1.44 3.62 -9.87
CA LEU A 67 -1.18 5.06 -9.78
C LEU A 67 -2.11 5.72 -8.76
N SER A 68 -3.41 5.43 -8.81
CA SER A 68 -4.38 5.91 -7.81
C SER A 68 -4.12 5.39 -6.39
N LEU A 69 -3.51 4.22 -6.23
CA LEU A 69 -3.14 3.61 -4.94
C LEU A 69 -1.93 4.35 -4.34
N VAL A 70 -0.88 4.52 -5.14
CA VAL A 70 0.35 5.23 -4.75
C VAL A 70 0.07 6.71 -4.47
N GLU A 71 -0.80 7.36 -5.23
CA GLU A 71 -1.23 8.74 -4.94
C GLU A 71 -1.93 8.85 -3.58
N LYS A 72 -2.78 7.89 -3.22
CA LYS A 72 -3.43 7.86 -1.90
C LYS A 72 -2.39 7.65 -0.78
N LEU A 73 -1.44 6.75 -0.99
CA LEU A 73 -0.32 6.52 -0.06
C LEU A 73 0.50 7.80 0.14
N ARG A 74 0.82 8.51 -0.95
CA ARG A 74 1.55 9.80 -0.90
C ARG A 74 0.78 10.87 -0.12
N ARG A 75 -0.53 11.00 -0.32
CA ARG A 75 -1.37 11.95 0.43
C ARG A 75 -1.44 11.66 1.93
N THR A 76 -1.13 10.44 2.34
CA THR A 76 -1.16 10.03 3.75
C THR A 76 0.19 10.28 4.45
N HIS A 77 1.24 10.63 3.68
CA HIS A 77 2.56 10.98 4.19
C HIS A 77 2.75 12.50 4.41
N ASP A 78 1.82 13.36 3.98
CA ASP A 78 1.83 14.81 4.25
C ASP A 78 1.33 15.10 5.68
#